data_AF-A0A6J0J922-F1
#
_entry.id   AF-A0A6J0J922-F1
#
_cell.length_a   1.000
_cell.length_b   1.000
_cell.length_c   1.000
_cell.angle_alpha   90.00
_cell.angle_beta   90.00
_cell.angle_gamma   90.00
#
_symmetry.space_group_name_H-M   'P 1'
#
loop_
_entity.id
_entity.type
_entity.pdbx_description
1 polymer ?
#
loop_
_entity_poly.entity_id
_entity_poly.type
_entity_poly.pdbx_seq_one_letter_code
_entity_poly.pdbx_strand_id
1 'polypeptide(L)'
;MAWGPVGASLFASNIGSGHFVGLAGTGAAGGIAVGGFEWSGMFIVLLLGWVFVPIYLKAGVSTMPEYLGKRFGGGRIQLYLALLSLGLYVSTKIS
;
A
#
# COMPACT_ATOMS: atom_id res chain seq x y z
N MET A 1 -1.09 18.85 9.26
CA MET A 1 0.16 18.48 8.55
C MET A 1 0.16 19.15 7.20
N ALA A 2 1.31 19.66 6.76
CA ALA A 2 1.46 20.12 5.37
C ALA A 2 1.38 18.90 4.43
N TRP A 3 0.93 19.12 3.19
CA TRP A 3 0.73 18.07 2.19
C TRP A 3 2.04 17.40 1.74
N GLY A 4 3.14 18.16 1.70
CA GLY A 4 4.45 17.67 1.24
C GLY A 4 4.98 16.47 2.03
N PRO A 5 5.10 16.55 3.36
CA PRO A 5 5.53 15.41 4.19
C PRO A 5 4.64 14.17 4.06
N VAL A 6 3.34 14.34 3.83
CA VAL A 6 2.39 13.22 3.65
C VAL A 6 2.64 12.50 2.32
N GLY A 7 2.86 13.24 1.24
CA GLY A 7 3.21 12.65 -0.05
C GLY A 7 4.57 11.94 -0.02
N ALA A 8 5.57 12.56 0.61
CA ALA A 8 6.90 11.99 0.74
C ALA A 8 6.90 10.69 1.57
N SER A 9 6.14 10.63 2.66
CA SER A 9 6.05 9.42 3.48
C SER A 9 5.34 8.27 2.76
N LEU A 10 4.28 8.56 2.00
CA LEU A 10 3.59 7.56 1.17
C LEU A 10 4.52 6.99 0.10
N PHE A 11 5.27 7.84 -0.58
CA PHE A 11 6.26 7.42 -1.58
C PHE A 11 7.37 6.56 -0.95
N ALA A 12 7.98 7.05 0.14
CA ALA A 12 9.05 6.34 0.84
C ALA A 12 8.61 4.99 1.41
N SER A 13 7.34 4.84 1.79
CA SER A 13 6.80 3.56 2.29
C SER A 13 6.58 2.53 1.18
N ASN A 14 6.37 2.99 -0.05
CA ASN A 14 6.13 2.13 -1.21
C ASN A 14 7.44 1.65 -1.86
N ILE A 15 8.44 2.51 -1.94
CA ILE A 15 9.70 2.20 -2.64
C ILE A 15 10.70 1.53 -1.67
N GLY A 16 11.07 0.28 -1.97
CA GLY A 16 12.07 -0.50 -1.22
C GLY A 16 13.23 -0.98 -2.08
N SER A 17 14.26 -1.55 -1.45
CA SER A 17 15.46 -2.10 -2.12
C SER A 17 15.12 -3.12 -3.22
N GLY A 18 14.18 -4.03 -2.95
CA GLY A 18 13.71 -5.01 -3.94
C GLY A 18 12.98 -4.38 -5.14
N HIS A 19 12.23 -3.30 -4.92
CA HIS A 19 11.56 -2.56 -6.01
C HIS A 19 12.60 -1.83 -6.87
N PHE A 20 13.63 -1.22 -6.27
CA PHE A 20 14.75 -0.59 -7.00
C PHE A 20 15.54 -1.59 -7.86
N VAL A 21 15.99 -2.71 -7.29
CA VAL A 21 16.78 -3.71 -8.04
C VAL A 21 15.91 -4.40 -9.10
N GLY A 22 14.65 -4.69 -8.78
CA GLY A 22 13.69 -5.30 -9.71
C GLY A 22 13.37 -4.40 -10.90
N LEU A 23 13.10 -3.11 -10.67
CA LEU A 23 12.87 -2.14 -11.74
C LEU A 23 14.13 -1.93 -12.60
N ALA A 24 15.31 -1.88 -11.99
CA ALA A 24 16.56 -1.77 -12.74
C ALA A 24 16.82 -3.00 -13.61
N GLY A 25 16.58 -4.22 -13.08
CA GLY A 25 16.74 -5.47 -13.83
C GLY A 25 15.74 -5.62 -14.98
N THR A 26 14.48 -5.30 -14.74
CA THR A 26 13.44 -5.30 -15.78
C THR A 26 13.67 -4.21 -16.82
N GLY A 27 14.17 -3.03 -16.41
CA GLY A 27 14.59 -1.97 -17.32
C GLY A 27 15.81 -2.36 -18.18
N ALA A 28 16.77 -3.11 -17.63
CA ALA A 28 17.90 -3.64 -18.38
C ALA A 28 17.48 -4.70 -19.41
N ALA A 29 16.48 -5.53 -19.09
CA ALA A 29 15.99 -6.59 -19.98
C ALA A 29 14.97 -6.11 -21.04
N GLY A 30 14.07 -5.19 -20.67
CA GLY A 30 12.91 -4.78 -21.46
C GLY A 30 12.86 -3.30 -21.82
N GLY A 31 13.88 -2.52 -21.45
CA GLY A 31 13.97 -1.08 -21.74
C GLY A 31 13.03 -0.21 -20.90
N ILE A 32 12.79 1.01 -21.37
CA ILE A 32 12.03 2.05 -20.67
C ILE A 32 10.52 1.77 -20.51
N ALA A 33 10.01 0.72 -21.17
CA ALA A 33 8.59 0.37 -21.13
C ALA A 33 8.10 0.06 -19.70
N VAL A 34 8.99 -0.41 -18.80
CA VAL A 34 8.69 -0.64 -17.39
C VAL A 34 8.20 0.64 -16.67
N GLY A 35 8.67 1.82 -17.09
CA GLY A 35 8.23 3.10 -16.52
C GLY A 35 6.73 3.39 -16.76
N GLY A 36 6.12 2.79 -17.78
CA GLY A 36 4.68 2.90 -18.02
C GLY A 36 3.85 2.29 -16.89
N PHE A 37 4.37 1.23 -16.24
CA PHE A 37 3.72 0.62 -15.09
C PHE A 37 3.65 1.59 -13.91
N GLU A 38 4.77 2.23 -13.57
CA GLU A 38 4.85 3.22 -12.49
C GLU A 38 3.97 4.46 -12.77
N TRP A 39 3.93 4.93 -14.02
CA TRP A 39 3.06 6.06 -14.40
C TRP A 39 1.58 5.71 -14.20
N SER A 40 1.16 4.50 -14.60
CA SER A 40 -0.22 4.06 -14.39
C SER A 40 -0.61 3.99 -12.90
N GLY A 41 0.35 3.65 -12.03
CA GLY A 41 0.16 3.59 -10.58
C GLY A 41 -0.25 4.93 -9.97
N MET A 42 0.28 6.05 -10.47
CA MET A 42 -0.08 7.39 -9.98
C MET A 42 -1.58 7.68 -10.11
N PHE A 43 -2.19 7.32 -11.24
CA PHE A 43 -3.62 7.54 -11.48
C PHE A 43 -4.48 6.70 -10.54
N ILE A 44 -4.08 5.45 -10.31
CA ILE A 44 -4.77 4.53 -9.41
C ILE A 44 -4.69 5.00 -7.96
N VAL A 45 -3.53 5.49 -7.51
CA VAL A 45 -3.36 6.01 -6.15
C VAL A 45 -4.25 7.24 -5.91
N LEU A 46 -4.36 8.15 -6.89
CA LEU A 46 -5.26 9.30 -6.78
C LEU A 46 -6.73 8.88 -6.70
N LEU A 47 -7.15 7.93 -7.53
CA LEU A 47 -8.51 7.38 -7.51
C LEU A 47 -8.83 6.70 -6.18
N LEU A 48 -7.93 5.83 -5.70
CA LEU A 48 -8.10 5.13 -4.43
C LEU A 48 -8.10 6.12 -3.25
N GLY A 49 -7.23 7.12 -3.28
CA GLY A 49 -7.21 8.20 -2.29
C GLY A 49 -8.56 8.91 -2.22
N TRP A 50 -9.12 9.29 -3.36
CA TRP A 50 -10.40 9.99 -3.41
C TRP A 50 -11.58 9.14 -2.91
N VAL A 51 -11.61 7.85 -3.24
CA VAL A 51 -12.72 6.95 -2.88
C VAL A 51 -12.61 6.46 -1.44
N PHE A 52 -11.43 5.96 -1.03
CA PHE A 52 -11.28 5.25 0.24
C PHE A 52 -10.99 6.15 1.43
N VAL A 53 -10.27 7.28 1.25
CA VAL A 53 -10.01 8.22 2.35
C VAL A 53 -11.31 8.71 3.03
N PRO A 54 -12.34 9.20 2.32
CA PRO A 54 -13.57 9.63 2.99
C PRO A 54 -14.34 8.49 3.65
N ILE A 55 -14.23 7.26 3.13
CA ILE A 55 -14.87 6.07 3.73
C ILE A 55 -14.20 5.72 5.06
N TYR A 56 -12.86 5.69 5.11
CA TYR A 56 -12.13 5.37 6.33
C TYR A 56 -12.28 6.44 7.41
N LEU A 57 -12.29 7.73 7.02
CA LEU A 57 -12.54 8.83 7.93
C LEU A 57 -13.94 8.76 8.56
N LYS A 58 -14.97 8.45 7.76
CA LYS A 58 -16.35 8.28 8.27
C LYS A 58 -16.52 7.05 9.15
N ALA A 59 -15.83 5.95 8.84
CA ALA A 59 -15.87 4.73 9.64
C ALA A 59 -15.09 4.84 10.97
N GLY A 60 -14.27 5.90 11.12
CA GLY A 60 -13.44 6.11 12.30
C GLY A 60 -12.50 4.93 12.53
N VAL A 61 -11.84 4.48 11.46
CA VAL A 61 -10.92 3.33 11.49
C VAL A 61 -9.53 3.74 11.07
N SER A 62 -8.53 3.22 11.80
CA SER A 62 -7.12 3.53 11.53
C SER A 62 -6.40 2.41 10.79
N THR A 63 -6.96 1.19 10.79
CA THR A 63 -6.32 0.02 10.18
C THR A 63 -7.28 -0.73 9.26
N MET A 64 -6.73 -1.36 8.22
CA MET A 64 -7.49 -2.19 7.28
C MET A 64 -8.21 -3.36 7.97
N PRO A 65 -7.58 -4.13 8.89
CA PRO A 65 -8.27 -5.20 9.61
C PRO A 65 -9.44 -4.69 10.46
N GLU A 66 -9.34 -3.49 11.04
CA GLU A 66 -10.41 -2.87 11.84
C GLU A 66 -11.59 -2.42 10.96
N TYR A 67 -11.32 -1.88 9.78
CA TYR A 67 -12.36 -1.59 8.78
C TYR A 67 -13.13 -2.86 8.39
N LEU A 68 -12.41 -3.94 8.09
CA LEU A 68 -13.02 -5.23 7.72
C LEU A 68 -13.75 -5.86 8.90
N GLY A 69 -13.23 -5.73 10.12
CA GLY A 69 -13.89 -6.17 11.35
C GLY A 69 -15.23 -5.48 11.60
N LYS A 70 -15.30 -4.15 11.40
CA LYS A 70 -16.54 -3.37 11.50
C LYS A 70 -17.53 -3.70 10.36
N ARG A 71 -17.03 -3.97 9.15
CA ARG A 71 -17.88 -4.24 7.97
C ARG A 71 -18.47 -5.65 7.94
N PHE A 72 -17.69 -6.67 8.31
CA PHE A 72 -18.09 -8.07 8.21
C PHE A 72 -18.51 -8.70 9.55
N GLY A 73 -18.38 -7.97 10.65
CA GLY A 73 -18.91 -8.38 11.96
C GLY A 73 -18.15 -9.57 12.56
N GLY A 74 -16.98 -9.32 13.15
CA GLY A 74 -16.31 -10.34 13.96
C GLY A 74 -14.85 -10.04 14.29
N GLY A 75 -14.54 -9.93 15.59
CA GLY A 75 -13.18 -9.71 16.08
C GLY A 75 -12.19 -10.83 15.71
N ARG A 76 -12.69 -12.04 15.42
CA ARG A 76 -11.88 -13.17 14.95
C ARG A 76 -11.25 -12.89 13.58
N ILE A 77 -12.02 -12.36 12.63
CA ILE A 77 -11.54 -12.06 11.28
C ILE A 77 -10.51 -10.93 11.33
N GLN A 78 -10.75 -9.92 12.15
CA GLN A 78 -9.78 -8.85 12.39
C GLN A 78 -8.46 -9.39 12.94
N LEU A 79 -8.49 -10.30 13.92
CA LEU A 79 -7.29 -10.91 14.48
C LEU A 79 -6.55 -11.76 13.45
N TYR A 80 -7.27 -12.59 12.68
CA TYR A 80 -6.66 -13.40 11.62
C TYR A 80 -5.99 -12.53 10.55
N LEU A 81 -6.67 -11.49 10.07
CA LEU A 81 -6.12 -10.57 9.06
C LEU A 81 -4.94 -9.76 9.60
N ALA A 82 -5.00 -9.33 10.87
CA ALA A 82 -3.90 -8.63 11.51
C ALA A 82 -2.65 -9.53 11.60
N LEU A 83 -2.81 -10.76 12.11
CA LEU A 83 -1.71 -11.72 12.22
C LEU A 83 -1.15 -12.11 10.84
N LEU A 84 -2.02 -12.33 9.85
CA LEU A 84 -1.62 -12.62 8.48
C LEU A 84 -0.83 -11.43 7.89
N SER A 85 -1.36 -10.20 8.01
CA SER A 85 -0.69 -9.00 7.49
C SER A 85 0.67 -8.77 8.14
N LEU A 86 0.79 -9.00 9.45
CA LEU A 86 2.05 -8.91 10.17
C LEU A 86 3.03 -9.98 9.73
N GLY A 87 2.59 -11.24 9.62
CA GLY A 87 3.43 -12.36 9.19
C GLY A 87 3.94 -12.21 7.76
N LEU A 88 3.08 -11.76 6.84
CA LEU A 88 3.46 -11.45 5.46
C LEU A 88 4.45 -10.27 5.40
N TYR A 89 4.21 -9.20 6.17
CA TYR A 89 5.12 -8.06 6.21
C TYR A 89 6.51 -8.46 6.71
N VAL A 90 6.59 -9.24 7.80
CA VAL A 90 7.83 -9.77 8.35
C VAL A 90 8.54 -10.65 7.33
N SER A 91 7.84 -11.58 6.70
CA SER A 91 8.44 -12.50 5.71
C SER A 91 8.96 -11.75 4.46
N THR A 92 8.22 -10.74 4.00
CA THR A 92 8.56 -9.98 2.78
C THR A 92 9.67 -8.97 3.01
N LYS A 93 9.82 -8.45 4.23
CA LYS A 93 10.88 -7.47 4.57
C LYS A 93 12.15 -8.11 5.11
N ILE A 94 12.09 -9.36 5.58
CA ILE A 94 13.27 -10.13 6.02
C ILE A 94 13.96 -10.84 4.85
N SER A 95 13.21 -11.20 3.80
CA SER A 95 13.75 -11.87 2.60
C SER A 95 14.34 -10.92 1.56
#